data_AF-A0A1F7LB99-F1
#
_entry.id   AF-A0A1F7LB99-F1
#
_cell.length_a   1.000
_cell.length_b   1.000
_cell.length_c   1.000
_cell.angle_alpha   90.00
_cell.angle_beta   90.00
_cell.angle_gamma   90.00
#
_symmetry.space_group_name_H-M   'P 1'
#
loop_
_entity.id
_entity.type
_entity.pdbx_description
1 polymer ?
#
loop_
_entity_poly.entity_id
_entity_poly.type
_entity_poly.pdbx_seq_one_letter_code
_entity_poly.pdbx_strand_id
1 'polypeptide(L)'
;MRLLVAAAFALVLAGGCQQPQPPAPAAGAPTKGPLTAQLKAEGDALMARGDYERAVVKYLAAVNQEPKDVSLRFALGVALSNLDRREETIEQFRFVAINGAPGSNEVKLAREWLAKAGALDGAVPEGRQEAKPDTATASGPPKGRLAGRLQWGGIEPRDHLVRITVAIAGEDDANRDVRMQGSNFKLGWGYDFKNLPPGAYRITAENAGTRMWELKVSVAPGKETVLDLTEANSLVTPKDFTPQDG
;
A
#
# COMPACT_ATOMS: atom_id res chain seq x y z
N MET A 1 -15.25 29.70 73.24
CA MET A 1 -14.04 29.69 72.39
C MET A 1 -13.45 28.28 72.42
N ARG A 2 -13.51 27.58 71.26
CA ARG A 2 -12.81 26.34 70.85
C ARG A 2 -13.34 24.96 71.31
N LEU A 3 -13.57 24.12 70.29
CA LEU A 3 -14.10 22.74 70.22
C LEU A 3 -13.03 21.67 70.48
N LEU A 4 -13.47 20.47 70.92
CA LEU A 4 -12.89 19.13 70.64
C LEU A 4 -14.06 18.11 70.63
N VAL A 5 -14.61 17.72 69.48
CA VAL A 5 -14.35 16.52 68.65
C VAL A 5 -14.55 15.18 69.37
N ALA A 6 -15.58 14.42 68.95
CA ALA A 6 -15.51 12.97 68.68
C ALA A 6 -16.85 12.50 68.08
N ALA A 7 -16.95 12.44 66.75
CA ALA A 7 -18.00 11.69 66.06
C ALA A 7 -17.36 10.50 65.38
N ALA A 8 -17.84 9.32 65.76
CA ALA A 8 -17.38 8.01 65.36
C ALA A 8 -17.79 7.65 63.93
N PHE A 9 -17.00 6.72 63.39
CA PHE A 9 -17.11 6.01 62.12
C PHE A 9 -18.54 5.62 61.67
N ALA A 10 -18.81 5.76 60.38
CA ALA A 10 -19.64 4.80 59.66
C ALA A 10 -19.16 4.66 58.20
N LEU A 11 -18.76 3.43 57.90
CA LEU A 11 -18.28 2.89 56.63
C LEU A 11 -19.49 2.61 55.72
N VAL A 12 -19.52 3.12 54.49
CA VAL A 12 -20.30 2.51 53.39
C VAL A 12 -19.49 2.56 52.09
N LEU A 13 -19.07 1.38 51.67
CA LEU A 13 -18.58 1.07 50.33
C LEU A 13 -19.78 0.99 49.37
N ALA A 14 -19.81 1.81 48.32
CA ALA A 14 -20.56 1.50 47.11
C ALA A 14 -20.07 2.34 45.93
N GLY A 15 -19.51 1.65 44.93
CA GLY A 15 -19.87 1.89 43.53
C GLY A 15 -19.29 3.12 42.83
N GLY A 16 -18.40 2.85 41.87
CA GLY A 16 -18.34 3.63 40.64
C GLY A 16 -17.35 4.80 40.63
N CYS A 17 -16.06 4.50 40.58
CA CYS A 17 -15.11 5.43 39.96
C CYS A 17 -15.31 5.42 38.44
N GLN A 18 -16.40 6.03 37.96
CA GLN A 18 -16.46 6.51 36.58
C GLN A 18 -15.60 7.78 36.54
N GLN A 19 -14.32 7.62 36.24
CA GLN A 19 -13.49 8.78 35.89
C GLN A 19 -14.14 9.45 34.67
N PRO A 20 -14.37 10.78 34.71
CA PRO A 20 -14.81 11.51 33.52
C PRO A 20 -13.76 11.32 32.43
N GLN A 21 -14.12 10.65 31.33
CA GLN A 21 -13.25 10.61 30.17
C GLN A 21 -13.11 12.05 29.64
N PRO A 22 -11.89 12.57 29.46
CA PRO A 22 -11.72 13.83 28.77
C PRO A 22 -12.33 13.73 27.36
N PRO A 23 -12.89 14.81 26.80
CA PRO A 23 -13.46 14.78 25.46
C PRO A 23 -12.40 14.29 24.47
N ALA A 24 -12.81 13.37 23.58
CA ALA A 24 -11.95 12.82 22.55
C ALA A 24 -11.23 13.95 21.80
N PRO A 25 -9.89 13.91 21.65
CA PRO A 25 -9.20 14.90 20.86
C PRO A 25 -9.67 14.79 19.41
N ALA A 26 -10.23 15.89 18.91
CA ALA A 26 -10.52 16.08 17.50
C ALA A 26 -9.29 15.74 16.66
N ALA A 27 -9.53 15.12 15.51
CA ALA A 27 -8.53 14.69 14.54
C ALA A 27 -7.47 15.78 14.29
N GLY A 28 -6.31 15.61 14.92
CA GLY A 28 -5.09 16.34 14.64
C GLY A 28 -4.17 15.50 13.78
N ALA A 29 -3.37 16.15 12.93
CA ALA A 29 -2.34 15.53 12.10
C ALA A 29 -1.44 14.54 12.88
N PRO A 30 -0.88 13.49 12.25
CA PRO A 30 -0.16 12.43 12.93
C PRO A 30 1.18 12.93 13.46
N THR A 31 1.17 13.45 14.69
CA THR A 31 2.36 13.55 15.52
C THR A 31 2.63 12.16 16.09
N LYS A 32 3.88 11.66 15.95
CA LYS A 32 4.29 10.39 16.54
C LYS A 32 3.85 10.33 18.00
N GLY A 33 2.89 9.46 18.31
CA GLY A 33 2.23 9.45 19.62
C GLY A 33 3.13 8.85 20.70
N PRO A 34 3.02 9.29 21.98
CA PRO A 34 3.72 8.63 23.10
C PRO A 34 3.42 7.13 23.19
N LEU A 35 2.18 6.74 22.88
CA LEU A 35 1.74 5.34 22.87
C LEU A 35 2.43 4.52 21.77
N THR A 36 2.56 5.06 20.55
CA THR A 36 3.25 4.37 19.45
C THR A 36 4.71 4.12 19.80
N ALA A 37 5.40 5.12 20.34
CA ALA A 37 6.79 5.02 20.76
C ALA A 37 6.97 3.97 21.87
N GLN A 38 6.06 3.93 22.85
CA GLN A 38 6.04 2.91 23.89
C GLN A 38 5.85 1.51 23.32
N LEU A 39 4.85 1.31 22.47
CA LEU A 39 4.57 0.01 21.84
C LEU A 39 5.76 -0.49 21.01
N LYS A 40 6.41 0.43 20.27
CA LYS A 40 7.63 0.10 19.53
C LYS A 40 8.75 -0.33 20.46
N ALA A 41 9.01 0.43 21.53
CA ALA A 41 10.08 0.12 22.49
C ALA A 41 9.85 -1.23 23.20
N GLU A 42 8.60 -1.55 23.56
CA GLU A 42 8.24 -2.86 24.11
C GLU A 42 8.48 -3.98 23.09
N GLY A 43 8.12 -3.77 21.82
CA GLY A 43 8.42 -4.71 20.74
C GLY A 43 9.93 -4.91 20.55
N ASP A 44 10.71 -3.83 20.54
CA ASP A 44 12.18 -3.88 20.40
C ASP A 44 12.81 -4.67 21.57
N ALA A 45 12.31 -4.50 22.80
CA ALA A 45 12.78 -5.24 23.96
C ALA A 45 12.44 -6.74 23.90
N LEU A 46 11.32 -7.12 23.29
CA LEU A 46 10.92 -8.51 23.06
C LEU A 46 11.77 -9.15 21.94
N MET A 47 12.02 -8.41 20.86
CA MET A 47 12.94 -8.83 19.78
C MET A 47 14.33 -9.16 20.33
N ALA A 48 14.88 -8.32 21.21
CA ALA A 48 16.19 -8.53 21.83
C ALA A 48 16.25 -9.79 22.71
N ARG A 49 15.10 -10.30 23.16
CA ARG A 49 14.96 -11.53 23.96
C ARG A 49 14.63 -12.77 23.10
N GLY A 50 14.41 -12.59 21.80
CA GLY A 50 13.96 -13.65 20.90
C GLY A 50 12.47 -14.02 21.04
N ASP A 51 11.69 -13.20 21.74
CA ASP A 51 10.23 -13.42 21.94
C ASP A 51 9.46 -12.79 20.77
N TYR A 52 9.60 -13.41 19.59
CA TYR A 52 9.14 -12.84 18.32
C TYR A 52 7.61 -12.76 18.24
N GLU A 53 6.88 -13.73 18.79
CA GLU A 53 5.41 -13.74 18.80
C GLU A 53 4.86 -12.54 19.54
N ARG A 54 5.40 -12.24 20.73
CA ARG A 54 4.93 -11.07 21.51
C ARG A 54 5.44 -9.77 20.90
N ALA A 55 6.61 -9.76 20.28
CA ALA A 55 7.09 -8.61 19.52
C ALA A 55 6.14 -8.26 18.38
N VAL A 56 5.66 -9.25 17.62
CA VAL A 56 4.66 -9.07 16.55
C VAL A 56 3.40 -8.39 17.09
N VAL A 57 2.87 -8.82 18.24
CA VAL A 57 1.68 -8.20 18.85
C VAL A 57 1.91 -6.71 19.14
N LYS A 58 3.08 -6.36 19.68
CA LYS A 58 3.42 -4.97 20.00
C LYS A 58 3.63 -4.11 18.76
N TYR A 59 4.36 -4.63 17.77
CA TYR A 59 4.55 -3.91 16.52
C TYR A 59 3.26 -3.77 15.72
N LEU A 60 2.39 -4.78 15.69
CA LEU A 60 1.08 -4.68 15.04
C LEU A 60 0.23 -3.60 15.70
N ALA A 61 0.20 -3.55 17.04
CA ALA A 61 -0.48 -2.47 17.76
C ALA A 61 0.10 -1.09 17.43
N ALA A 62 1.42 -0.96 17.31
CA ALA A 62 2.08 0.28 16.91
C ALA A 62 1.74 0.67 15.45
N VAL A 63 1.75 -0.29 14.52
CA VAL A 63 1.34 -0.10 13.13
C VAL A 63 -0.14 0.31 13.05
N ASN A 64 -1.00 -0.20 13.92
CA ASN A 64 -2.41 0.23 13.95
C ASN A 64 -2.58 1.69 14.37
N GLN A 65 -1.69 2.23 15.22
CA GLN A 65 -1.67 3.66 15.55
C GLN A 65 -1.13 4.49 14.39
N GLU A 66 -0.05 4.01 13.74
CA GLU A 66 0.62 4.71 12.65
C GLU A 66 0.80 3.80 11.42
N PRO A 67 -0.27 3.57 10.63
CA PRO A 67 -0.27 2.56 9.57
C PRO A 67 0.69 2.84 8.40
N LYS A 68 1.25 4.05 8.35
CA LYS A 68 2.16 4.50 7.30
C LYS A 68 3.61 4.63 7.76
N ASP A 69 3.92 4.38 9.03
CA ASP A 69 5.30 4.46 9.51
C ASP A 69 6.09 3.24 8.98
N VAL A 70 7.09 3.56 8.14
CA VAL A 70 7.95 2.57 7.48
C VAL A 70 8.81 1.82 8.48
N SER A 71 9.29 2.49 9.54
CA SER A 71 10.13 1.87 10.56
C SER A 71 9.34 0.82 11.35
N LEU A 72 8.08 1.11 11.70
CA LEU A 72 7.21 0.16 12.40
C LEU A 72 6.89 -1.07 11.55
N ARG A 73 6.58 -0.87 10.26
CA ARG A 73 6.34 -1.99 9.35
C ARG A 73 7.58 -2.82 9.06
N PHE A 74 8.75 -2.18 8.98
CA PHE A 74 10.02 -2.90 8.89
C PHE A 74 10.25 -3.76 10.14
N ALA A 75 10.09 -3.20 11.33
CA ALA A 75 10.25 -3.93 12.58
C ALA A 75 9.27 -5.12 12.70
N LEU A 76 8.00 -4.91 12.32
CA LEU A 76 7.00 -5.97 12.25
C LEU A 76 7.42 -7.08 11.25
N GLY A 77 7.86 -6.71 10.06
CA GLY A 77 8.32 -7.66 9.05
C GLY A 77 9.54 -8.47 9.52
N VAL A 78 10.49 -7.85 10.21
CA VAL A 78 11.63 -8.57 10.80
C VAL A 78 11.15 -9.58 11.84
N ALA A 79 10.25 -9.20 12.74
CA ALA A 79 9.68 -10.11 13.73
C ALA A 79 8.95 -11.30 13.08
N LEU A 80 8.11 -11.04 12.07
CA LEU A 80 7.39 -12.06 11.31
C LEU A 80 8.34 -13.00 10.56
N SER A 81 9.44 -12.49 10.02
CA SER A 81 10.43 -13.31 9.31
C SER A 81 11.16 -14.30 10.23
N ASN A 82 11.39 -13.94 11.49
CA ASN A 82 11.99 -14.85 12.48
C ASN A 82 11.03 -15.97 12.90
N LEU A 83 9.72 -15.77 12.69
CA LEU A 83 8.67 -16.77 12.91
C LEU A 83 8.34 -17.60 11.66
N ASP A 84 9.10 -17.42 10.57
CA ASP A 84 8.82 -18.04 9.26
C ASP A 84 7.41 -17.74 8.72
N ARG A 85 6.80 -16.63 9.15
CA ARG A 85 5.49 -16.16 8.65
C ARG A 85 5.68 -15.42 7.33
N ARG A 86 6.00 -16.20 6.30
CA ARG A 86 6.48 -15.72 4.99
C ARG A 86 5.52 -14.73 4.34
N GLU A 87 4.24 -15.05 4.20
CA GLU A 87 3.27 -14.19 3.49
C GLU A 87 3.09 -12.82 4.16
N GLU A 88 3.01 -12.81 5.49
CA GLU A 88 2.85 -11.56 6.24
C GLU A 88 4.15 -10.73 6.20
N THR A 89 5.31 -11.39 6.19
CA THR A 89 6.60 -10.72 5.99
C THR A 89 6.66 -10.06 4.61
N ILE A 90 6.20 -10.76 3.56
CA ILE A 90 6.13 -10.24 2.19
C ILE A 90 5.29 -8.95 2.18
N GLU A 91 4.12 -8.95 2.83
CA GLU A 91 3.26 -7.78 2.91
C GLU A 91 3.98 -6.56 3.52
N GLN A 92 4.61 -6.75 4.67
CA GLN A 92 5.28 -5.66 5.38
C GLN A 92 6.51 -5.15 4.61
N PHE A 93 7.34 -6.06 4.09
CA PHE A 93 8.54 -5.67 3.34
C PHE A 93 8.23 -5.07 1.98
N ARG A 94 7.14 -5.47 1.31
CA ARG A 94 6.65 -4.76 0.11
C ARG A 94 6.25 -3.33 0.45
N PHE A 95 5.52 -3.13 1.55
CA PHE A 95 5.20 -1.78 2.00
C PHE A 95 6.47 -0.96 2.23
N VAL A 96 7.45 -1.50 2.96
CA VAL A 96 8.72 -0.81 3.25
C VAL A 96 9.47 -0.48 1.97
N ALA A 97 9.58 -1.42 1.04
CA ALA A 97 10.32 -1.24 -0.20
C ALA A 97 9.68 -0.23 -1.17
N ILE A 98 8.36 -0.01 -1.06
CA ILE A 98 7.60 0.96 -1.87
C ILE A 98 7.57 2.35 -1.22
N ASN A 99 7.40 2.42 0.11
CA ASN A 99 7.12 3.67 0.83
C ASN A 99 8.32 4.21 1.61
N GLY A 100 9.37 3.42 1.79
CA GLY A 100 10.58 3.82 2.50
C GLY A 100 11.46 4.78 1.70
N ALA A 101 12.31 5.51 2.42
CA ALA A 101 13.28 6.41 1.80
C ALA A 101 14.21 5.61 0.87
N PRO A 102 14.36 6.02 -0.41
CA PRO A 102 15.30 5.36 -1.32
C PRO A 102 16.70 5.28 -0.71
N GLY A 103 17.32 4.11 -0.77
CA GLY A 103 18.68 3.90 -0.26
C GLY A 103 18.80 3.68 1.25
N SER A 104 17.71 3.78 2.03
CA SER A 104 17.74 3.47 3.47
C SER A 104 18.07 2.00 3.71
N ASN A 105 18.61 1.70 4.90
CA ASN A 105 18.98 0.33 5.27
C ASN A 105 17.73 -0.57 5.36
N GLU A 106 16.61 -0.06 5.88
CA GLU A 106 15.35 -0.78 5.96
C GLU A 106 14.86 -1.21 4.59
N VAL A 107 14.92 -0.30 3.60
CA VAL A 107 14.52 -0.57 2.22
C VAL A 107 15.44 -1.61 1.56
N LYS A 108 16.76 -1.49 1.76
CA LYS A 108 17.73 -2.46 1.23
C LYS A 108 17.48 -3.85 1.79
N LEU A 109 17.38 -3.98 3.12
CA LEU A 109 17.15 -5.25 3.80
C LEU A 109 15.80 -5.87 3.42
N ALA A 110 14.74 -5.06 3.35
CA ALA A 110 13.42 -5.54 2.92
C ALA A 110 13.46 -6.10 1.48
N ARG A 111 14.12 -5.42 0.55
CA ARG A 111 14.26 -5.90 -0.84
C ARG A 111 15.13 -7.14 -0.95
N GLU A 112 16.25 -7.19 -0.24
CA GLU A 112 17.11 -8.37 -0.21
C GLU A 112 16.36 -9.60 0.31
N TRP A 113 15.56 -9.43 1.36
CA TRP A 113 14.72 -10.50 1.87
C TRP A 113 13.67 -10.93 0.83
N LEU A 114 12.97 -9.97 0.20
CA LEU A 114 11.98 -10.26 -0.84
C LEU A 114 12.60 -10.98 -2.05
N ALA A 115 13.85 -10.65 -2.42
CA ALA A 115 14.58 -11.30 -3.50
C ALA A 115 14.79 -12.78 -3.21
N LYS A 116 15.29 -13.08 -2.00
CA LYS A 116 15.51 -14.44 -1.52
C LYS A 116 14.20 -15.22 -1.40
N ALA A 117 13.12 -14.53 -1.06
CA ALA A 117 11.77 -15.08 -1.02
C ALA A 117 11.11 -15.19 -2.41
N GLY A 118 11.77 -14.78 -3.51
CA GLY A 118 11.19 -14.81 -4.86
C GLY A 118 9.94 -13.93 -5.01
N ALA A 119 9.79 -12.92 -4.15
CA ALA A 119 8.62 -12.03 -4.07
C ALA A 119 8.90 -10.60 -4.59
N LEU A 120 10.06 -10.41 -5.24
CA LEU A 120 10.38 -9.21 -6.00
C LEU A 120 9.71 -9.26 -7.38
N ASP A 121 8.43 -8.93 -7.38
CA ASP A 121 7.66 -8.75 -8.61
C ASP A 121 7.74 -7.27 -9.01
N GLY A 122 7.42 -6.92 -10.26
CA GLY A 122 7.54 -5.55 -10.80
C GLY A 122 6.78 -4.43 -10.05
N ALA A 123 6.06 -4.77 -8.97
CA ALA A 123 5.40 -3.85 -8.06
C ALA A 123 6.35 -3.13 -7.08
N VAL A 124 7.54 -3.67 -6.80
CA VAL A 124 8.55 -3.03 -5.95
C VAL A 124 9.59 -2.35 -6.85
N PRO A 125 9.56 -1.00 -7.01
CA PRO A 125 10.53 -0.32 -7.84
C PRO A 125 11.93 -0.57 -7.24
N GLU A 126 12.84 -1.07 -8.06
CA GLU A 126 14.23 -1.28 -7.70
C GLU A 126 14.83 0.10 -7.38
N GLY A 127 15.03 0.36 -6.10
CA GLY A 127 15.62 1.62 -5.66
C GLY A 127 17.05 1.64 -6.13
N ARG A 128 17.26 2.40 -7.21
CA ARG A 128 18.55 2.72 -7.80
C ARG A 128 19.55 3.01 -6.69
N GLN A 129 20.44 2.06 -6.47
CA GLN A 129 21.58 2.22 -5.59
C GLN A 129 22.41 3.36 -6.17
N GLU A 130 22.72 4.35 -5.35
CA GLU A 130 23.67 5.41 -5.69
C GLU A 130 25.04 4.77 -5.93
N ALA A 131 25.24 4.29 -7.15
CA ALA A 131 26.56 4.33 -7.74
C ALA A 131 26.92 5.81 -7.86
N LYS A 132 28.13 6.16 -7.42
CA LYS A 132 28.80 7.42 -7.75
C LYS A 132 28.60 7.72 -9.25
N PRO A 133 28.56 8.99 -9.69
CA PRO A 133 28.28 9.33 -11.07
C PRO A 133 29.45 8.92 -11.96
N ASP A 134 29.54 7.64 -12.27
CA ASP A 134 30.19 7.16 -13.46
C ASP A 134 29.23 7.47 -14.59
N THR A 135 29.67 8.44 -15.39
CA THR A 135 29.12 8.82 -16.67
C THR A 135 29.05 7.58 -17.57
N ALA A 136 27.92 6.88 -17.48
CA ALA A 136 27.55 5.82 -18.40
C ALA A 136 26.07 6.00 -18.76
N THR A 137 25.82 7.03 -19.56
CA THR A 137 24.90 7.02 -20.70
C THR A 137 23.79 5.95 -20.67
N ALA A 138 22.70 6.20 -19.94
CA ALA A 138 21.40 5.67 -20.34
C ALA A 138 20.85 6.59 -21.45
N SER A 139 21.24 6.33 -22.71
CA SER A 139 20.75 7.04 -23.91
C SER A 139 19.29 6.70 -24.24
N GLY A 140 18.38 6.87 -23.29
CA GLY A 140 16.95 6.70 -23.51
C GLY A 140 16.18 7.83 -22.84
N PRO A 141 15.11 8.35 -23.47
CA PRO A 141 14.27 9.36 -22.83
C PRO A 141 13.65 8.78 -21.54
N PRO A 142 13.40 9.61 -20.50
CA PRO A 142 12.93 9.12 -19.22
C PRO A 142 11.57 8.42 -19.38
N LYS A 143 11.40 7.26 -18.74
CA LYS A 143 10.18 6.46 -18.82
C LYS A 143 9.04 7.10 -18.03
N GLY A 144 7.83 7.07 -18.58
CA GLY A 144 6.61 7.58 -17.96
C GLY A 144 5.80 6.50 -17.22
N ARG A 145 4.59 6.90 -16.83
CA ARG A 145 3.59 6.05 -16.16
C ARG A 145 2.22 6.29 -16.79
N LEU A 146 1.42 5.24 -16.92
CA LEU A 146 -0.01 5.33 -17.27
C LEU A 146 -0.83 4.87 -16.07
N ALA A 147 -1.81 5.64 -15.65
CA ALA A 147 -2.73 5.25 -14.57
C ALA A 147 -4.14 5.76 -14.83
N GLY A 148 -5.12 5.20 -14.15
CA GLY A 148 -6.49 5.68 -14.27
C GLY A 148 -7.47 4.84 -13.47
N ARG A 149 -8.74 5.21 -13.53
CA ARG A 149 -9.84 4.49 -12.88
C ARG A 149 -10.59 3.63 -13.87
N LEU A 150 -10.97 2.43 -13.42
CA LEU A 150 -11.96 1.59 -14.09
C LEU A 150 -13.32 1.95 -13.53
N GLN A 151 -14.21 2.52 -14.34
CA GLN A 151 -15.54 2.92 -13.91
C GLN A 151 -16.59 2.31 -14.83
N TRP A 152 -17.56 1.65 -14.22
CA TRP A 152 -18.74 1.11 -14.90
C TRP A 152 -19.95 1.40 -14.03
N GLY A 153 -21.01 1.92 -14.64
CA GLY A 153 -22.24 2.29 -13.96
C GLY A 153 -22.96 1.06 -13.44
N GLY A 154 -23.66 1.24 -12.31
CA GLY A 154 -24.39 0.16 -11.64
C GLY A 154 -23.51 -0.86 -10.91
N ILE A 155 -22.19 -0.68 -10.89
CA ILE A 155 -21.26 -1.54 -10.17
C ILE A 155 -20.73 -0.81 -8.95
N GLU A 156 -21.22 -1.20 -7.77
CA GLU A 156 -20.64 -0.77 -6.51
C GLU A 156 -19.44 -1.69 -6.20
N PRO A 157 -18.19 -1.18 -6.17
CA PRO A 157 -17.00 -2.02 -6.00
C PRO A 157 -16.98 -2.81 -4.68
N ARG A 158 -17.78 -2.44 -3.69
CA ARG A 158 -17.87 -3.19 -2.43
C ARG A 158 -18.70 -4.46 -2.54
N ASP A 159 -19.63 -4.49 -3.49
CA ASP A 159 -20.65 -5.54 -3.60
C ASP A 159 -20.38 -6.49 -4.78
N HIS A 160 -19.68 -6.03 -5.81
CA HIS A 160 -19.35 -6.80 -7.01
C HIS A 160 -17.86 -6.73 -7.34
N LEU A 161 -17.17 -7.88 -7.28
CA LEU A 161 -15.73 -7.98 -7.51
C LEU A 161 -15.42 -8.32 -8.98
N VAL A 162 -15.86 -7.47 -9.90
CA VAL A 162 -15.68 -7.70 -11.34
C VAL A 162 -14.22 -7.46 -11.72
N ARG A 163 -13.48 -8.52 -12.04
CA ARG A 163 -12.08 -8.43 -12.49
C ARG A 163 -11.99 -7.98 -13.94
N ILE A 164 -11.12 -7.02 -14.19
CA ILE A 164 -10.78 -6.53 -15.52
C ILE A 164 -9.33 -6.87 -15.81
N THR A 165 -9.12 -7.51 -16.95
CA THR A 165 -7.80 -7.66 -17.54
C THR A 165 -7.51 -6.43 -18.36
N VAL A 166 -6.49 -5.66 -17.99
CA VAL A 166 -6.03 -4.50 -18.75
C VAL A 166 -4.69 -4.87 -19.37
N ALA A 167 -4.56 -4.69 -20.68
CA ALA A 167 -3.32 -4.86 -21.42
C ALA A 167 -2.96 -3.57 -22.16
N ILE A 168 -1.66 -3.33 -22.31
CA ILE A 168 -1.12 -2.24 -23.10
C ILE A 168 -0.10 -2.79 -24.09
N ALA A 169 -0.09 -2.24 -25.30
CA ALA A 169 0.86 -2.55 -26.35
C ALA A 169 1.40 -1.24 -26.93
N GLY A 170 2.72 -1.15 -27.11
CA GLY A 170 3.33 0.00 -27.79
C GLY A 170 2.98 0.02 -29.27
N GLU A 171 2.70 1.20 -29.79
CA GLU A 171 2.29 1.44 -31.19
C GLU A 171 3.38 2.15 -32.00
N ASP A 172 4.37 2.73 -31.33
CA ASP A 172 5.49 3.42 -31.98
C ASP A 172 6.65 2.45 -32.22
N ASP A 173 7.45 2.75 -33.23
CA ASP A 173 8.62 1.95 -33.58
C ASP A 173 9.60 1.74 -32.41
N ALA A 174 9.66 2.71 -31.50
CA ALA A 174 10.52 2.73 -30.32
C ALA A 174 9.95 1.97 -29.10
N ASN A 175 8.67 1.58 -29.12
CA ASN A 175 8.02 0.88 -28.01
C ASN A 175 7.18 -0.34 -28.43
N ARG A 176 7.19 -0.72 -29.72
CA ARG A 176 6.40 -1.84 -30.30
C ARG A 176 6.66 -3.22 -29.68
N ASP A 177 7.78 -3.37 -29.00
CA ASP A 177 8.19 -4.56 -28.26
C ASP A 177 7.51 -4.63 -26.87
N VAL A 178 7.03 -3.49 -26.36
CA VAL A 178 6.36 -3.41 -25.07
C VAL A 178 4.95 -3.98 -25.18
N ARG A 179 4.73 -5.09 -24.46
CA ARG A 179 3.41 -5.65 -24.16
C ARG A 179 3.33 -5.94 -22.66
N MET A 180 2.37 -5.34 -21.98
CA MET A 180 2.14 -5.56 -20.55
C MET A 180 0.67 -5.87 -20.33
N GLN A 181 0.38 -6.71 -19.34
CA GLN A 181 -0.98 -7.10 -18.99
C GLN A 181 -1.09 -7.27 -17.49
N GLY A 182 -2.18 -6.78 -16.91
CA GLY A 182 -2.54 -7.02 -15.52
C GLY A 182 -3.97 -7.55 -15.44
N SER A 183 -4.16 -8.66 -14.72
CA SER A 183 -5.45 -9.34 -14.56
C SER A 183 -6.10 -9.11 -13.19
N ASN A 184 -5.43 -8.37 -12.30
CA ASN A 184 -5.88 -8.15 -10.92
C ASN A 184 -6.63 -6.82 -10.74
N PHE A 185 -6.87 -6.07 -11.82
CA PHE A 185 -7.65 -4.85 -11.76
C PHE A 185 -9.13 -5.17 -11.64
N LYS A 186 -9.90 -4.22 -11.11
CA LYS A 186 -11.31 -4.43 -10.81
C LYS A 186 -12.13 -3.18 -11.12
N LEU A 187 -13.39 -3.34 -11.52
CA LEU A 187 -14.30 -2.22 -11.76
C LEU A 187 -14.59 -1.43 -10.49
N GLY A 188 -14.37 -0.12 -10.51
CA GLY A 188 -14.48 0.78 -9.37
C GLY A 188 -13.13 1.07 -8.67
N TRP A 189 -12.05 0.44 -9.13
CA TRP A 189 -10.69 0.66 -8.62
C TRP A 189 -9.77 1.27 -9.68
N GLY A 190 -8.58 1.69 -9.25
CA GLY A 190 -7.53 2.19 -10.13
C GLY A 190 -6.70 1.08 -10.76
N TYR A 191 -6.08 1.40 -11.89
CA TYR A 191 -5.03 0.62 -12.52
C TYR A 191 -3.80 1.51 -12.76
N ASP A 192 -2.63 0.89 -12.84
CA ASP A 192 -1.42 1.59 -13.22
C ASP A 192 -0.38 0.68 -13.92
N PHE A 193 0.35 1.28 -14.86
CA PHE A 193 1.50 0.71 -15.55
C PHE A 193 2.67 1.68 -15.44
N LYS A 194 3.76 1.23 -14.83
CA LYS A 194 4.97 2.02 -14.58
C LYS A 194 6.07 1.66 -15.58
N ASN A 195 7.08 2.51 -15.67
CA ASN A 195 8.27 2.29 -16.49
C ASN A 195 7.98 2.13 -17.99
N LEU A 196 7.06 2.94 -18.52
CA LEU A 196 6.69 2.93 -19.93
C LEU A 196 7.64 3.81 -20.74
N PRO A 197 8.33 3.29 -21.78
CA PRO A 197 8.97 4.12 -22.78
C PRO A 197 8.00 5.21 -23.30
N PRO A 198 8.46 6.43 -23.57
CA PRO A 198 7.60 7.45 -24.16
C PRO A 198 7.08 6.99 -25.53
N GLY A 199 5.87 7.40 -25.86
CA GLY A 199 5.26 7.07 -27.16
C GLY A 199 3.79 6.70 -27.03
N ALA A 200 3.20 6.36 -28.17
CA ALA A 200 1.83 5.90 -28.28
C ALA A 200 1.71 4.45 -27.81
N TYR A 201 0.65 4.18 -27.06
CA TYR A 201 0.22 2.87 -26.62
C TYR A 201 -1.23 2.66 -27.00
N ARG A 202 -1.56 1.43 -27.35
CA ARG A 202 -2.93 0.93 -27.35
C ARG A 202 -3.20 0.27 -26.01
N ILE A 203 -4.23 0.72 -25.32
CA ILE A 203 -4.76 0.07 -24.13
C ILE A 203 -5.99 -0.74 -24.52
N THR A 204 -6.07 -1.97 -24.04
CA THR A 204 -7.23 -2.86 -24.18
C THR A 204 -7.64 -3.34 -22.81
N ALA A 205 -8.93 -3.35 -22.52
CA ALA A 205 -9.42 -3.90 -21.26
C ALA A 205 -10.62 -4.82 -21.51
N GLU A 206 -10.62 -5.97 -20.85
CA GLU A 206 -11.58 -7.06 -21.07
C GLU A 206 -12.02 -7.72 -19.76
N ASN A 207 -13.25 -8.23 -19.76
CA ASN A 207 -13.82 -9.06 -18.71
C ASN A 207 -14.35 -10.35 -19.34
N ALA A 208 -13.89 -11.51 -18.83
CA ALA A 208 -14.34 -12.83 -19.29
C ALA A 208 -14.37 -13.00 -20.82
N GLY A 209 -13.37 -12.46 -21.54
CA GLY A 209 -13.26 -12.52 -23.00
C GLY A 209 -14.05 -11.45 -23.76
N THR A 210 -14.85 -10.62 -23.08
CA THR A 210 -15.52 -9.45 -23.68
C THR A 210 -14.59 -8.25 -23.59
N ARG A 211 -14.16 -7.73 -24.75
CA ARG A 211 -13.37 -6.49 -24.82
C ARG A 211 -14.28 -5.29 -24.59
N MET A 212 -14.03 -4.58 -23.51
CA MET A 212 -14.81 -3.42 -23.08
C MET A 212 -14.17 -2.10 -23.52
N TRP A 213 -12.84 -2.01 -23.53
CA TRP A 213 -12.13 -0.80 -23.98
C TRP A 213 -11.04 -1.13 -24.97
N GLU A 214 -10.85 -0.24 -25.95
CA GLU A 214 -9.69 -0.19 -26.83
C GLU A 214 -9.39 1.27 -27.17
N LEU A 215 -8.38 1.87 -26.52
CA LEU A 215 -8.06 3.29 -26.65
C LEU A 215 -6.60 3.49 -27.00
N LYS A 216 -6.29 4.65 -27.60
CA LYS A 216 -4.92 5.09 -27.84
C LYS A 216 -4.56 6.16 -26.83
N VAL A 217 -3.36 6.06 -26.26
CA VAL A 217 -2.85 7.00 -25.27
C VAL A 217 -1.37 7.26 -25.51
N SER A 218 -0.94 8.51 -25.34
CA SER A 218 0.47 8.88 -25.46
C SER A 218 1.07 9.08 -24.07
N VAL A 219 2.16 8.38 -23.79
CA VAL A 219 2.90 8.51 -22.53
C VAL A 219 4.06 9.48 -22.76
N ALA A 220 4.05 10.57 -21.99
CA ALA A 220 5.10 11.58 -22.03
C ALA A 220 6.31 11.15 -21.18
N PRO A 221 7.53 11.58 -21.56
CA PRO A 221 8.75 11.18 -20.88
C PRO A 221 8.79 11.65 -19.43
N GLY A 222 9.01 10.72 -18.50
CA GLY A 222 9.10 10.98 -17.06
C GLY A 222 7.79 11.47 -16.40
N LYS A 223 6.66 11.44 -17.12
CA LYS A 223 5.37 11.96 -16.62
C LYS A 223 4.36 10.85 -16.37
N GLU A 224 3.42 11.15 -15.49
CA GLU A 224 2.20 10.36 -15.32
C GLU A 224 1.15 10.84 -16.33
N THR A 225 0.69 9.93 -17.18
CA THR A 225 -0.48 10.09 -18.04
C THR A 225 -1.67 9.45 -17.35
N VAL A 226 -2.76 10.20 -17.21
CA VAL A 226 -4.01 9.71 -16.62
C VAL A 226 -4.99 9.38 -17.74
N LEU A 227 -5.57 8.18 -17.69
CA LEU A 227 -6.63 7.74 -18.60
C LEU A 227 -7.69 6.96 -17.81
N ASP A 228 -8.85 7.56 -17.57
CA ASP A 228 -9.95 6.83 -16.95
C ASP A 228 -10.69 6.01 -18.01
N LEU A 229 -10.88 4.71 -17.73
CA LEU A 229 -11.70 3.82 -18.54
C LEU A 229 -13.11 3.83 -17.97
N THR A 230 -14.03 4.45 -18.70
CA THR A 230 -15.40 4.71 -18.27
C THR A 230 -16.38 4.22 -19.33
N GLU A 231 -17.67 4.19 -19.04
CA GLU A 231 -18.68 3.90 -20.07
C GLU A 231 -18.59 4.84 -21.28
N ALA A 232 -18.22 6.11 -21.07
CA ALA A 232 -18.18 7.12 -22.12
C ALA A 232 -17.13 6.85 -23.20
N ASN A 233 -16.12 6.02 -22.90
CA ASN A 233 -15.06 5.64 -23.84
C ASN A 233 -14.95 4.11 -24.02
N SER A 234 -16.02 3.40 -23.67
CA SER A 234 -16.17 1.96 -23.85
C SER A 234 -16.63 1.60 -25.27
N LEU A 235 -16.26 0.41 -25.72
CA LEU A 235 -16.76 -0.23 -26.95
C LEU A 235 -18.13 -0.90 -26.74
N VAL A 236 -18.48 -1.23 -25.50
CA VAL A 236 -19.74 -1.90 -25.14
C VAL A 236 -20.63 -0.96 -24.34
N THR A 237 -21.94 -1.14 -24.44
CA THR A 237 -22.91 -0.41 -23.61
C THR A 237 -23.34 -1.26 -22.41
N PRO A 238 -23.87 -0.67 -21.32
CA PRO A 238 -24.39 -1.42 -20.18
C PRO A 238 -25.47 -2.46 -20.52
N LYS A 239 -26.13 -2.35 -21.68
CA LYS A 239 -27.13 -3.31 -22.15
C LYS A 239 -26.52 -4.55 -22.81
N ASP A 240 -25.30 -4.42 -23.31
CA ASP A 240 -24.61 -5.46 -24.09
C ASP A 240 -23.54 -6.19 -23.26
N PHE A 241 -23.34 -5.76 -22.02
CA PHE A 241 -22.37 -6.32 -21.10
C PHE A 241 -23.01 -6.66 -19.76
N THR A 242 -23.04 -7.94 -19.42
CA THR A 242 -23.33 -8.40 -18.06
C THR A 242 -21.99 -8.69 -17.38
N PRO A 243 -21.58 -7.88 -16.39
CA PRO A 243 -20.34 -8.10 -15.67
C PRO A 243 -20.32 -9.49 -15.05
N GLN A 244 -19.27 -10.26 -15.34
CA GLN A 244 -19.08 -11.55 -14.68
C GLN A 244 -18.21 -11.35 -13.44
N ASP A 245 -18.77 -11.75 -12.30
CA ASP A 245 -18.02 -11.87 -11.04
C ASP A 245 -16.94 -12.95 -11.21
N GLY A 246 -15.76 -12.72 -10.61
CA GLY A 246 -14.59 -13.61 -10.72
C GLY A 246 -13.88 -13.86 -9.40
#